data_AF-A0A533VWP5-F1
#
_entry.id   AF-A0A533VWP5-F1
#
_cell.length_a   1.000
_cell.length_b   1.000
_cell.length_c   1.000
_cell.angle_alpha   90.00
_cell.angle_beta   90.00
_cell.angle_gamma   90.00
#
_symmetry.space_group_name_H-M   'P 1'
#
loop_
_entity.id
_entity.type
_entity.pdbx_description
1 polymer ?
#
loop_
_entity_poly.entity_id
_entity_poly.type
_entity_poly.pdbx_seq_one_letter_code
_entity_poly.pdbx_strand_id
1 'polypeptide(L)' 'MEVTSVLGNITMMEKEPFLHLHANLGRKDMSVVGGHLVSGEVHPFFEVVITPTSNVASRRYDETLNLNAIYDIR' A
#
# COMPACT_ATOMS: atom_id res chain seq x y z
N MET A 1 9.05 3.76 15.26
CA MET A 1 7.67 4.32 15.21
C MET A 1 6.74 3.13 15.26
N GLU A 2 5.60 3.27 15.91
CA GLU A 2 4.62 2.17 15.94
C GLU A 2 3.69 2.26 14.74
N VAL A 3 3.45 1.14 14.08
CA VAL A 3 2.49 1.07 12.98
C VAL A 3 1.09 0.95 13.57
N THR A 4 0.32 2.03 13.56
CA THR A 4 -1.05 2.03 14.12
C THR A 4 -2.08 1.55 13.09
N SER A 5 -1.80 1.72 11.80
CA SER A 5 -2.56 1.12 10.72
C SER A 5 -1.74 1.08 9.43
N VAL A 6 -1.87 0.02 8.64
CA VAL A 6 -1.51 -0.03 7.23
C VAL A 6 -2.72 -0.49 6.45
N LEU A 7 -3.07 0.25 5.40
CA LEU A 7 -4.20 -0.07 4.53
C LEU A 7 -3.78 0.07 3.08
N GLY A 8 -4.24 -0.86 2.25
CA GLY A 8 -3.88 -0.84 0.85
C GLY A 8 -4.46 -2.01 0.08
N ASN A 9 -3.95 -2.20 -1.13
CA ASN A 9 -4.30 -3.32 -1.99
C ASN A 9 -3.06 -3.92 -2.66
N ILE A 10 -3.24 -5.18 -3.07
CA ILE A 10 -2.32 -5.91 -3.94
C ILE A 10 -3.01 -6.02 -5.29
N THR A 11 -2.35 -5.53 -6.33
CA THR A 11 -2.82 -5.50 -7.72
C THR A 11 -1.74 -6.06 -8.64
N MET A 12 -1.94 -6.05 -9.94
CA MET A 12 -0.93 -6.43 -10.93
C MET A 12 -0.48 -5.21 -11.74
N MET A 13 0.82 -5.06 -12.01
CA MET A 13 1.36 -4.10 -12.97
C MET A 13 2.49 -4.77 -13.74
N GLU A 14 2.47 -4.71 -15.08
CA GLU A 14 3.48 -5.37 -15.93
C GLU A 14 3.67 -6.87 -15.62
N LYS A 15 2.59 -7.55 -15.23
CA LYS A 15 2.54 -8.97 -14.81
C LYS A 15 3.18 -9.29 -13.46
N GLU A 16 3.60 -8.28 -12.69
CA GLU A 16 4.13 -8.43 -11.35
C GLU A 16 3.16 -7.89 -10.28
N PRO A 17 3.20 -8.41 -9.03
CA PRO A 17 2.44 -7.84 -7.93
C PRO A 17 2.84 -6.39 -7.66
N PHE A 18 1.84 -5.51 -7.56
CA PHE A 18 2.00 -4.10 -7.24
C PHE A 18 1.21 -3.77 -5.99
N LEU A 19 1.91 -3.34 -4.94
CA LEU A 19 1.32 -2.93 -3.67
C LEU A 19 1.11 -1.41 -3.67
N HIS A 20 -0.10 -0.98 -3.31
CA HIS A 20 -0.35 0.42 -2.99
C HIS A 20 -0.77 0.51 -1.53
N LEU A 21 0.12 1.00 -0.67
CA LEU A 21 -0.07 1.05 0.77
C LEU A 21 -0.05 2.49 1.28
N HIS A 22 -0.92 2.78 2.23
CA HIS A 22 -0.86 3.94 3.10
C HIS A 22 -0.66 3.47 4.53
N ALA A 23 0.06 4.26 5.33
CA ALA A 23 0.36 3.93 6.71
C ALA A 23 0.12 5.13 7.63
N ASN A 24 -0.23 4.83 8.88
CA ASN A 24 -0.16 5.75 10.02
C ASN A 24 0.89 5.24 11.00
N LEU A 25 1.81 6.14 11.37
CA LEU A 25 2.98 5.84 12.19
C LEU A 25 2.96 6.73 13.43
N GLY A 26 2.84 6.10 14.60
CA GLY A 26 2.91 6.74 15.91
C GLY A 26 4.35 7.02 16.32
N ARG A 27 4.61 8.26 16.74
CA ARG A 27 5.87 8.69 17.36
C ARG A 27 5.78 8.57 18.89
N LYS A 28 6.93 8.70 19.56
CA LYS A 28 7.05 8.58 21.02
C LYS A 28 6.22 9.62 21.79
N ASP A 29 5.99 10.78 21.18
CA ASP A 29 5.16 11.87 21.73
C ASP A 29 3.66 11.69 21.46
N MET A 30 3.25 10.52 20.96
CA MET A 30 1.89 10.18 20.55
C MET A 30 1.38 10.95 19.32
N SER A 31 2.21 11.78 18.67
CA SER A 31 1.85 12.35 17.38
C SER A 31 1.85 11.26 16.30
N VAL A 32 0.96 11.40 15.32
CA VAL A 32 0.83 10.48 14.20
C VAL A 32 1.23 11.19 12.93
N VAL A 33 2.12 10.56 12.17
CA VAL A 33 2.38 10.93 10.78
C VAL A 33 1.82 9.86 9.87
N GLY A 34 1.27 10.23 8.72
CA GLY A 34 0.68 9.27 7.81
C GLY A 34 0.71 9.74 6.36
N GLY A 35 0.46 8.80 5.46
CA GLY A 35 0.48 9.04 4.02
C GLY A 35 0.80 7.78 3.23
N HIS A 36 1.24 7.98 1.98
CA HIS A 36 1.69 6.92 1.10
C HIS A 36 2.98 6.27 1.64
N LEU A 37 2.95 4.95 1.84
CA LEU A 37 4.11 4.19 2.32
C LEU A 37 4.97 3.78 1.13
N VAL A 38 6.09 4.49 0.94
CA VAL A 38 7.07 4.17 -0.10
C VAL A 38 7.96 3.00 0.33
N SER A 39 8.47 3.05 1.56
CA SER A 39 9.32 2.02 2.14
C SER A 39 9.40 2.19 3.66
N GLY A 40 9.89 1.16 4.34
CA GLY A 40 10.17 1.17 5.77
C GLY A 40 10.96 -0.07 6.18
N GLU A 41 11.71 0.04 7.28
CA GLU A 41 12.41 -1.09 7.89
C GLU A 41 11.61 -1.58 9.10
N VAL A 42 11.37 -2.89 9.16
CA VAL A 42 10.60 -3.50 10.25
C VAL A 42 11.48 -3.72 11.47
N HIS A 43 11.05 -3.19 12.62
CA HIS A 43 11.71 -3.43 13.90
C HIS A 43 10.72 -3.25 15.07
N PRO A 44 10.42 -4.29 15.88
CA PRO A 44 10.84 -5.69 15.74
C PRO A 44 9.93 -6.53 14.83
N PHE A 45 8.63 -6.25 14.77
CA PHE A 45 7.65 -7.04 14.00
C PHE A 45 6.70 -6.13 13.22
N PHE A 46 6.12 -6.67 12.15
CA PHE A 46 5.03 -6.05 11.39
C PHE A 46 4.04 -7.15 11.01
N GLU A 47 2.88 -7.15 11.67
CA GLU A 47 1.85 -8.16 11.48
C GLU A 47 0.78 -7.63 10.51
N VAL A 48 0.49 -8.40 9.46
CA VAL A 48 -0.43 -7.98 8.38
C VAL A 48 -1.42 -9.11 8.09
N VAL A 49 -2.69 -8.74 7.97
CA VAL A 49 -3.74 -9.63 7.46
C VAL A 49 -3.98 -9.31 5.99
N ILE A 50 -3.87 -10.33 5.14
CA ILE A 50 -4.19 -10.23 3.72
C ILE A 50 -5.50 -10.97 3.47
N THR A 51 -6.47 -10.28 2.89
CA THR A 51 -7.75 -10.88 2.46
C THR A 51 -7.71 -11.07 0.94
N PRO A 52 -7.62 -12.32 0.44
CA PRO A 52 -7.67 -12.58 -0.99
C PRO A 52 -9.02 -12.18 -1.59
N THR A 53 -8.99 -11.69 -2.82
CA THR A 53 -10.18 -11.40 -3.61
C THR A 53 -10.30 -12.37 -4.78
N SER A 54 -11.53 -12.63 -5.26
CA SER A 54 -11.73 -13.49 -6.44
C SER A 54 -11.37 -12.80 -7.75
N ASN A 55 -11.30 -11.46 -7.74
CA ASN A 55 -10.96 -10.63 -8.89
C ASN A 55 -9.46 -10.29 -8.93
N VAL A 56 -8.98 -9.98 -10.14
CA VAL A 56 -7.63 -9.47 -10.41
C VAL A 56 -7.74 -8.04 -10.92
N ALA A 57 -7.20 -7.09 -10.15
CA ALA A 57 -7.09 -5.69 -10.55
C ALA A 57 -5.72 -5.42 -11.19
N SER A 58 -5.71 -4.74 -12.34
CA SER A 58 -4.49 -4.37 -13.06
C SER A 58 -4.28 -2.86 -13.05
N ARG A 59 -3.01 -2.43 -13.00
CA ARG A 59 -2.55 -1.04 -13.04
C ARG A 59 -1.72 -0.75 -14.27
N ARG A 60 -1.87 0.48 -14.77
CA ARG A 60 -1.04 1.05 -15.83
C ARG A 60 -0.67 2.46 -15.43
N TYR A 61 0.48 2.92 -15.91
CA TYR A 61 0.84 4.32 -15.78
C TYR A 61 -0.11 5.18 -16.60
N ASP A 62 -0.65 6.22 -15.98
CA ASP A 62 -1.50 7.23 -16.60
C ASP A 62 -0.70 8.52 -16.71
N GLU A 63 -0.36 8.92 -17.94
CA GLU A 63 0.43 10.12 -18.23
C GLU A 63 -0.27 11.42 -17.84
N THR A 64 -1.61 11.45 -17.87
CA THR A 64 -2.38 12.65 -17.50
C THR A 64 -2.36 12.87 -16.00
N LEU A 65 -2.35 11.78 -15.22
CA LEU A 65 -2.29 11.82 -13.76
C LEU A 65 -0.85 11.77 -13.22
N ASN A 66 0.11 11.35 -14.05
CA ASN A 66 1.47 11.01 -13.66
C ASN A 66 1.50 9.95 -12.52
N LEU A 67 0.61 8.95 -12.59
CA LEU A 67 0.40 7.96 -11.53
C LEU A 67 0.05 6.57 -12.08
N ASN A 68 0.33 5.54 -11.29
CA ASN A 68 -0.11 4.17 -11.58
C ASN A 68 -1.56 3.95 -11.13
N ALA A 69 -2.51 4.04 -12.05
CA ALA A 69 -3.94 3.91 -11.78
C ALA A 69 -4.45 2.49 -12.06
N ILE A 70 -5.45 2.05 -11.27
CA ILE A 70 -6.19 0.82 -11.58
C ILE A 70 -7.06 1.10 -12.81
N TYR A 71 -6.96 0.26 -13.84
CA TYR A 71 -7.66 0.46 -15.12
C TYR A 71 -8.54 -0.73 -15.54
N ASP A 72 -8.38 -1.88 -14.88
CA ASP A 72 -9.11 -3.11 -15.20
C ASP A 72 -9.27 -3.95 -13.93
N ILE A 73 -10.44 -4.55 -13.76
CA ILE A 73 -10.79 -5.43 -12.66
C ILE A 73 -11.60 -6.58 -13.25
N ARG A 74 -11.04 -7.80 -13.21
CA ARG A 74 -11.66 -9.02 -13.77
C ARG A 74 -11.98 -10.02 -12.70
#